data_AF-A0A3M1GI59-F1
#
_entry.id   AF-A0A3M1GI59-F1
#
_cell.length_a   1.000
_cell.length_b   1.000
_cell.length_c   1.000
_cell.angle_alpha   90.00
_cell.angle_beta   90.00
_cell.angle_gamma   90.00
#
_symmetry.space_group_name_H-M   'P 1'
#
loop_
_entity.id
_entity.type
_entity.pdbx_description
1 polymer ?
#
loop_
_entity_poly.entity_id
_entity_poly.type
_entity_poly.pdbx_seq_one_letter_code
_entity_poly.pdbx_strand_id
1 'polypeptide(L)'
;MTTKLQELINSAQELSPLEQVELIRAVSQFLYQNYQQAFVATDFWQPPSLEEIVQSQSPPVIQDIATLLADFWPADETADDFTDYIYRQRQEDSLLEQ
;
A
#
# COMPACT_ATOMS: atom_id res chain seq x y z
N MET A 1 -3.60 31.99 18.61
CA MET A 1 -4.61 30.91 18.59
C MET A 1 -5.79 31.36 17.76
N THR A 2 -6.39 30.47 16.98
CA THR A 2 -7.63 30.79 16.25
C THR A 2 -8.82 30.71 17.21
N THR A 3 -9.85 31.52 16.99
CA THR A 3 -11.07 31.54 17.83
C THR A 3 -11.71 30.16 17.94
N LYS A 4 -11.75 29.43 16.82
CA LYS A 4 -12.25 28.05 16.74
C LYS A 4 -11.48 27.06 17.62
N LEU A 5 -10.16 27.20 17.72
CA LEU A 5 -9.35 26.31 18.55
C LEU A 5 -9.60 26.57 20.04
N GLN A 6 -9.80 27.84 20.42
CA GLN A 6 -10.12 28.21 21.79
C GLN A 6 -11.50 27.67 22.21
N GLU A 7 -12.51 27.80 21.34
CA GLU A 7 -13.85 27.25 21.58
C GLU A 7 -13.81 25.74 21.78
N LEU A 8 -13.05 25.03 20.94
CA LEU A 8 -12.94 23.57 21.01
C LEU A 8 -12.24 23.10 22.30
N ILE A 9 -11.20 23.83 22.75
CA ILE A 9 -10.55 23.56 24.04
C ILE A 9 -11.52 23.78 25.20
N ASN A 10 -12.30 24.86 25.16
CA ASN A 10 -13.27 25.15 26.21
C ASN A 10 -14.35 24.06 26.27
N SER A 11 -14.89 23.62 25.13
CA SER A 11 -15.86 22.52 25.06
C SER A 11 -15.26 21.18 25.50
N ALA A 12 -13.98 20.91 25.21
CA ALA A 12 -13.31 19.70 25.66
C ALA A 12 -13.12 19.65 27.19
N GLN A 13 -13.03 20.80 27.85
CA GLN A 13 -12.93 20.88 29.31
C GLN A 13 -14.26 20.59 30.03
N GLU A 14 -15.40 20.75 29.34
CA GLU A 14 -16.73 20.44 29.88
C GLU A 14 -17.03 18.92 29.86
N LEU A 15 -16.25 18.15 29.12
CA LEU A 15 -16.37 16.69 29.03
C LEU A 15 -15.91 16.00 30.32
N SER A 16 -16.49 14.84 30.61
CA SER A 16 -15.98 13.96 31.66
C SER A 16 -14.57 13.46 31.34
N PRO A 17 -13.78 13.04 32.35
CA PRO A 17 -12.43 12.53 32.11
C PRO A 17 -12.36 11.37 31.11
N LEU A 18 -13.41 10.53 31.04
CA LEU A 18 -13.48 9.43 30.09
C LEU A 18 -13.69 9.95 28.65
N GLU A 19 -14.62 10.87 28.46
CA GLU A 19 -14.89 11.49 27.16
C GLU A 19 -13.69 12.30 26.65
N GLN A 20 -12.91 12.92 27.53
CA GLN A 20 -11.65 13.58 27.17
C GLN A 20 -10.63 12.58 26.60
N VAL A 21 -10.51 11.39 27.20
CA VAL A 21 -9.63 10.33 26.70
C VAL A 21 -10.11 9.81 25.34
N GLU A 22 -11.43 9.63 25.17
CA GLU A 22 -12.01 9.23 23.88
C GLU A 22 -11.77 10.28 22.80
N LEU A 23 -11.89 11.57 23.13
CA LEU A 23 -11.60 12.66 22.22
C LEU A 23 -10.13 12.63 21.77
N ILE A 24 -9.18 12.44 22.69
CA ILE A 24 -7.76 12.32 22.35
C ILE A 24 -7.53 11.13 21.40
N ARG A 25 -8.18 10.00 21.65
CA ARG A 25 -8.10 8.82 20.77
C ARG A 25 -8.68 9.11 19.37
N ALA A 26 -9.83 9.76 19.29
CA ALA A 26 -10.45 10.11 18.01
C ALA A 26 -9.58 11.08 17.20
N VAL A 27 -9.05 12.12 17.86
CA VAL A 27 -8.17 13.11 17.21
C VAL A 27 -6.87 12.47 16.73
N SER A 28 -6.22 11.65 17.57
CA SER A 28 -4.99 10.96 17.17
C SER A 28 -5.21 10.01 15.98
N GLN A 29 -6.33 9.27 15.96
CA GLN A 29 -6.68 8.40 14.84
C GLN A 29 -6.94 9.20 13.55
N PHE A 30 -7.67 10.31 13.64
CA PHE A 30 -7.92 11.20 12.50
C PHE A 30 -6.62 11.79 11.92
N LEU A 31 -5.72 12.24 12.79
CA LEU A 31 -4.42 12.78 12.37
C LEU A 31 -3.57 11.71 11.69
N TYR A 32 -3.54 10.49 12.23
CA TYR A 32 -2.81 9.37 11.63
C TYR A 32 -3.36 9.04 10.24
N GLN A 33 -4.69 8.96 10.08
CA GLN A 33 -5.32 8.67 8.79
C GLN A 33 -5.02 9.76 7.75
N ASN A 34 -5.13 11.04 8.12
CA ASN A 34 -4.82 12.14 7.20
C ASN A 34 -3.34 12.18 6.82
N TYR A 35 -2.44 11.89 7.74
CA TYR A 35 -1.01 11.84 7.44
C TYR A 35 -0.69 10.72 6.44
N GLN A 36 -1.25 9.52 6.65
CA GLN A 36 -1.10 8.40 5.73
C GLN A 36 -1.67 8.71 4.33
N GLN A 37 -2.86 9.32 4.26
CA GLN A 37 -3.47 9.72 2.99
C GLN A 37 -2.66 10.78 2.25
N ALA A 38 -2.10 11.75 2.97
CA ALA A 38 -1.22 12.75 2.38
C ALA A 38 0.03 12.11 1.78
N PHE A 39 0.64 11.14 2.48
CA PHE A 39 1.85 10.45 2.02
C PHE A 39 1.60 9.61 0.76
N VAL A 40 0.52 8.80 0.76
CA VAL A 40 0.15 7.94 -0.37
C VAL A 40 -0.24 8.77 -1.60
N ALA A 41 -0.89 9.92 -1.41
CA ALA A 41 -1.22 10.82 -2.52
C ALA A 41 0.03 11.45 -3.14
N THR A 42 1.04 11.84 -2.35
CA THR A 42 2.32 12.33 -2.89
C THR A 42 3.06 11.27 -3.70
N ASP A 43 3.15 10.03 -3.21
CA ASP A 43 3.91 8.97 -3.89
C ASP A 43 3.32 8.59 -5.26
N PHE A 44 2.01 8.75 -5.46
CA PHE A 44 1.37 8.51 -6.76
C PHE A 44 1.65 9.63 -7.78
N TRP A 45 1.62 10.90 -7.35
CA TRP A 45 1.81 12.06 -8.24
C TRP A 45 3.28 12.48 -8.39
N GLN A 46 4.14 12.01 -7.48
CA GLN A 46 5.58 12.22 -7.48
C GLN A 46 6.25 10.85 -7.34
N PRO A 47 6.25 10.04 -8.42
CA PRO A 47 6.93 8.75 -8.37
C PRO A 47 8.41 8.97 -8.02
N PRO A 48 9.02 8.06 -7.23
CA PRO A 48 10.42 8.16 -6.89
C PRO A 48 11.28 8.14 -8.16
N SER A 49 12.35 8.93 -8.16
CA SER A 49 13.35 8.93 -9.22
C SER A 49 14.03 7.55 -9.32
N LEU A 50 14.65 7.28 -10.47
CA LEU A 50 15.41 6.03 -10.65
C LEU A 50 16.53 5.90 -9.60
N GLU A 51 17.14 7.02 -9.22
CA GLU A 51 18.17 7.08 -8.19
C GLU A 51 17.63 6.70 -6.80
N GLU A 52 16.43 7.17 -6.43
CA GLU A 52 15.76 6.79 -5.17
C GLU A 52 15.31 5.32 -5.18
N ILE A 53 14.88 4.81 -6.33
CA ILE A 53 14.53 3.39 -6.50
C ILE A 53 15.78 2.51 -6.33
N VAL A 54 16.92 2.90 -6.91
CA VAL A 54 18.19 2.16 -6.80
C VAL A 54 18.77 2.24 -5.38
N GLN A 55 18.47 3.27 -4.61
CA GLN A 55 18.89 3.35 -3.20
C GLN A 55 17.97 2.55 -2.26
N SER A 56 16.65 2.60 -2.50
CA SER A 56 15.65 1.90 -1.66
C SER A 56 15.59 0.41 -1.96
N GLN A 57 15.73 0.04 -3.23
CA GLN A 57 15.92 -1.33 -3.65
C GLN A 57 17.41 -1.54 -3.80
N SER A 58 18.00 -2.35 -2.92
CA SER A 58 19.29 -2.96 -3.20
C SER A 58 19.02 -4.33 -3.82
N PRO A 59 18.61 -4.43 -5.12
CA PRO A 59 18.53 -5.73 -5.73
C PRO A 59 19.95 -6.32 -5.70
N PRO A 60 20.11 -7.55 -5.17
CA PRO A 60 21.42 -8.18 -5.18
C PRO A 60 21.91 -8.30 -6.61
N VAL A 61 23.19 -8.02 -6.86
CA VAL A 61 23.81 -8.35 -8.14
C VAL A 61 23.79 -9.87 -8.25
N ILE A 62 22.95 -10.39 -9.13
CA ILE A 62 22.81 -11.83 -9.37
C ILE A 62 24.06 -12.32 -10.09
N GLN A 63 24.95 -12.98 -9.35
CA GLN A 63 26.17 -13.59 -9.89
C GLN A 63 25.95 -15.05 -10.33
N ASP A 64 24.88 -15.67 -9.83
CA ASP A 64 24.52 -17.04 -10.13
C ASP A 64 23.02 -17.10 -10.45
N ILE A 65 22.69 -17.57 -11.65
CA ILE A 65 21.31 -17.66 -12.14
C ILE A 65 20.48 -18.66 -11.32
N ALA A 66 21.12 -19.62 -10.64
CA ALA A 66 20.44 -20.55 -9.76
C ALA A 66 19.78 -19.86 -8.56
N THR A 67 20.21 -18.65 -8.19
CA THR A 67 19.57 -17.84 -7.12
C THR A 67 18.21 -17.29 -7.51
N LEU A 68 17.86 -17.31 -8.80
CA LEU A 68 16.55 -16.93 -9.32
C LEU A 68 15.61 -18.12 -9.42
N LEU A 69 16.08 -19.35 -9.16
CA LEU A 69 15.22 -20.52 -9.09
C LEU A 69 14.35 -20.37 -7.84
N ALA A 70 13.07 -20.14 -8.06
CA ALA A 70 12.11 -20.08 -6.99
C ALA A 70 11.51 -21.47 -6.76
N ASP A 71 11.45 -21.91 -5.51
CA ASP A 71 10.95 -23.24 -5.10
C ASP A 71 9.46 -23.47 -5.44
N PHE A 72 8.75 -22.45 -5.92
CA PHE A 72 7.34 -22.52 -6.26
C PHE A 72 7.07 -23.00 -7.69
N TRP A 73 8.09 -23.07 -8.57
CA TRP A 73 7.88 -23.58 -9.93
C TRP A 73 8.04 -25.11 -9.94
N PRO A 74 6.98 -25.89 -10.21
CA PRO A 74 7.08 -27.34 -10.29
C PRO A 74 8.03 -27.73 -11.41
N ALA A 75 8.99 -28.61 -11.14
CA ALA A 75 9.97 -29.05 -12.13
C ALA A 75 9.34 -29.80 -13.33
N ASP A 76 8.09 -30.23 -13.17
CA ASP A 76 7.27 -30.96 -14.11
C ASP A 76 6.30 -30.09 -14.91
N GLU A 77 6.19 -28.79 -14.63
CA GLU A 77 5.37 -27.89 -15.44
C GLU A 77 6.11 -27.55 -16.73
N THR A 78 5.63 -28.08 -17.86
CA THR A 78 6.25 -27.84 -19.16
C THR A 78 5.91 -26.43 -19.65
N ALA A 79 6.78 -25.83 -20.46
CA ALA A 79 6.49 -24.54 -21.08
C ALA A 79 5.21 -24.58 -21.96
N ASP A 80 4.86 -25.77 -22.46
CA ASP A 80 3.65 -26.01 -23.24
C ASP A 80 2.40 -25.93 -22.35
N ASP A 81 2.42 -26.48 -21.13
CA ASP A 81 1.29 -26.41 -20.19
C ASP A 81 0.95 -24.96 -19.80
N PHE A 82 1.98 -24.14 -19.58
CA PHE A 82 1.80 -22.70 -19.31
C PHE A 82 1.20 -21.98 -20.52
N THR A 83 1.67 -22.29 -21.73
CA THR A 83 1.18 -21.70 -22.96
C THR A 83 -0.29 -22.06 -23.19
N ASP A 84 -0.65 -23.33 -23.01
CA ASP A 84 -2.02 -23.83 -23.13
C ASP A 84 -2.95 -23.19 -22.10
N TYR A 85 -2.48 -22.99 -20.87
CA TYR A 85 -3.23 -22.26 -19.84
C TYR A 85 -3.55 -20.82 -20.27
N ILE A 86 -2.55 -20.07 -20.78
CA ILE A 86 -2.76 -18.68 -21.22
C ILE A 86 -3.75 -18.61 -22.40
N TYR A 87 -3.66 -19.52 -23.37
CA TYR A 87 -4.60 -19.55 -24.49
C TYR A 87 -6.03 -19.86 -24.06
N ARG A 88 -6.21 -20.84 -23.16
CA ARG A 88 -7.51 -21.17 -22.58
C ARG A 88 -8.10 -19.99 -21.81
N GLN A 89 -7.33 -19.36 -20.94
CA GLN A 89 -7.80 -18.22 -20.15
C GLN A 89 -8.27 -17.07 -21.05
N ARG A 90 -7.51 -16.75 -22.12
CA ARG A 90 -7.91 -15.71 -23.09
C ARG A 90 -9.19 -16.03 -23.84
N GLN A 91 -9.45 -17.31 -24.12
CA GLN A 91 -10.70 -17.72 -24.74
C GLN A 91 -11.87 -17.60 -23.77
N GLU A 92 -11.69 -18.00 -22.52
CA GLU A 92 -12.72 -17.87 -21.47
C GLU A 92 -13.07 -16.41 -21.20
N ASP A 93 -12.06 -15.53 -21.08
CA ASP A 93 -12.26 -14.09 -20.88
C ASP A 93 -13.01 -13.46 -22.08
N SER A 94 -12.67 -13.84 -23.31
CA SER A 94 -13.35 -13.37 -24.53
C SER A 94 -14.81 -13.83 -24.65
N LEU A 95 -15.19 -14.92 -23.98
CA LEU A 95 -16.56 -15.43 -23.95
C LEU A 95 -17.40 -14.78 -22.83
N LEU A 96 -16.76 -14.29 -21.77
CA LEU A 96 -17.42 -13.57 -20.68
C LEU A 96 -17.74 -12.10 -21.04
N GLU A 97 -17.10 -11.55 -22.07
CA GLU A 97 -17.34 -10.19 -22.56
C GLU A 97 -18.46 -10.08 -23.64
N GLN A 98 -19.18 -11.16 -23.95
CA GLN A 98 -20.33 -11.20 -24.87
C GLN A 98 -21.67 -11.32 -24.15
#